data_AF-C7PVQ2-F1
#
_entry.id   AF-C7PVQ2-F1
#
_cell.length_a   1.000
_cell.length_b   1.000
_cell.length_c   1.000
_cell.angle_alpha   90.00
_cell.angle_beta   90.00
_cell.angle_gamma   90.00
#
_symmetry.space_group_name_H-M   'P 1'
#
loop_
_entity.id
_entity.type
_entity.pdbx_description
1 polymer ?
#
loop_
_entity_poly.entity_id
_entity_poly.type
_entity_poly.pdbx_seq_one_letter_code
_entity_poly.pdbx_strand_id
1 'polypeptide(L)'
;MSAGAIVGLIFAIFFAIGVCFFAFVLVRVAEVLKETTKLVAGITQETVPMLNEITDTVKNGNAQLVKVDAITDNVATMSKNVSGLVGTATSAIGGPLVKVASFSYGVRAAITSRKNEDVAKRVKAELKADRKARRADKKKG
;
A
#
# COMPACT_ATOMS: atom_id res chain seq x y z
N MET A 1 -95.46 23.18 -22.21
CA MET A 1 -94.22 23.51 -21.48
C MET A 1 -93.51 24.62 -22.24
N SER A 2 -93.05 25.69 -21.59
CA SER A 2 -92.32 26.77 -22.28
C SER A 2 -90.91 26.29 -22.66
N ALA A 3 -90.39 26.72 -23.81
CA ALA A 3 -89.07 26.32 -24.29
C ALA A 3 -87.95 26.62 -23.26
N GLY A 4 -88.10 27.70 -22.48
CA GLY A 4 -87.15 28.06 -21.42
C GLY A 4 -87.06 27.04 -20.26
N ALA A 5 -88.15 26.35 -19.93
CA ALA A 5 -88.14 25.33 -18.87
C ALA A 5 -87.33 24.08 -19.27
N ILE A 6 -87.43 23.68 -20.54
CA ILE A 6 -86.69 22.53 -21.08
C ILE A 6 -85.19 22.84 -21.14
N VAL A 7 -84.83 24.05 -21.60
CA VAL A 7 -83.44 24.51 -21.65
C VAL A 7 -82.84 24.60 -20.25
N GLY A 8 -83.59 25.16 -19.29
CA GLY A 8 -83.14 25.25 -17.89
C GLY A 8 -82.89 23.88 -17.26
N LEU A 9 -83.74 22.88 -17.53
CA LEU A 9 -83.56 21.53 -17.04
C LEU A 9 -82.29 20.86 -17.60
N ILE A 10 -82.04 21.00 -18.91
CA ILE A 10 -80.84 20.45 -19.54
C ILE A 10 -79.58 21.08 -18.95
N PHE A 11 -79.57 22.40 -18.76
CA PHE A 11 -78.46 23.11 -18.12
C PHE A 11 -78.25 22.66 -16.67
N ALA A 12 -79.32 22.51 -15.89
CA ALA A 12 -79.23 22.06 -14.51
C ALA A 12 -78.62 20.65 -14.40
N ILE A 13 -79.04 19.73 -15.28
CA ILE A 13 -78.52 18.36 -15.31
C ILE A 13 -77.05 18.37 -15.73
N PHE A 14 -76.67 19.10 -16.77
CA PHE A 14 -75.29 19.22 -17.22
C PHE A 14 -74.39 19.80 -16.12
N PHE A 15 -74.83 20.87 -15.48
CA PHE A 15 -74.11 21.51 -14.39
C PHE A 15 -73.97 20.58 -13.18
N ALA A 16 -75.03 19.85 -12.80
CA ALA A 16 -74.98 18.89 -11.71
C ALA A 16 -73.96 17.77 -11.99
N ILE A 17 -73.92 17.24 -13.22
CA ILE A 17 -72.90 16.27 -13.63
C ILE A 17 -71.49 16.87 -13.55
N GLY A 18 -71.32 18.11 -14.03
CA GLY A 18 -70.05 18.83 -13.95
C GLY A 18 -69.55 19.01 -12.51
N VAL A 19 -70.43 19.40 -11.59
CA VAL A 19 -70.11 19.53 -10.17
C VAL A 19 -69.75 18.19 -9.55
N CYS A 20 -70.50 17.12 -9.85
CA CYS A 20 -70.17 15.76 -9.38
C CYS A 20 -68.81 15.28 -9.89
N PHE A 21 -68.51 15.52 -11.16
CA PHE A 21 -67.21 15.20 -11.74
C PHE A 21 -66.08 16.00 -11.08
N PHE A 22 -66.29 17.30 -10.86
CA PHE A 22 -65.30 18.15 -10.20
C PHE A 22 -65.05 17.72 -8.75
N ALA A 23 -66.11 17.40 -8.00
CA ALA A 23 -66.01 16.86 -6.65
C ALA A 23 -65.21 15.55 -6.63
N PHE A 24 -65.46 14.65 -7.58
CA PHE A 24 -64.69 13.42 -7.73
C PHE A 24 -63.20 13.68 -7.99
N VAL A 25 -62.87 14.62 -8.88
CA VAL A 25 -61.47 15.02 -9.14
C VAL A 25 -60.81 15.58 -7.87
N LEU A 26 -61.49 16.44 -7.13
CA LEU A 26 -60.95 16.99 -5.88
C LEU A 26 -60.67 15.92 -4.82
N VAL A 27 -61.56 14.94 -4.68
CA VAL A 27 -61.34 13.81 -3.77
C VAL A 27 -60.09 13.03 -4.19
N ARG A 28 -59.95 12.75 -5.49
CA ARG A 28 -58.79 12.03 -6.02
C ARG A 28 -57.47 12.78 -5.79
N VAL A 29 -57.48 14.10 -5.97
CA VAL A 29 -56.31 14.94 -5.69
C VAL A 29 -55.98 14.94 -4.19
N ALA A 30 -56.98 15.03 -3.33
CA ALA A 30 -56.77 14.97 -1.88
C ALA A 30 -56.16 13.64 -1.43
N GLU A 31 -56.56 12.52 -2.04
CA GLU A 31 -55.96 11.19 -1.79
C GLU A 31 -54.47 11.18 -2.16
N VAL A 32 -54.12 11.65 -3.36
CA VAL A 32 -52.73 11.71 -3.85
C VAL A 32 -51.86 12.61 -2.96
N LEU A 33 -52.38 13.77 -2.55
CA LEU A 33 -51.67 14.65 -1.62
C LEU A 33 -51.44 13.97 -0.26
N LYS A 34 -52.42 13.23 0.25
CA LYS A 34 -52.30 12.50 1.51
C LYS A 34 -51.24 11.41 1.44
N GLU A 35 -51.17 10.65 0.34
CA GLU A 35 -50.12 9.66 0.11
C GLU A 35 -48.74 10.32 0.00
N THR A 36 -48.66 11.45 -0.70
CA THR A 36 -47.41 12.23 -0.82
C THR A 36 -46.95 12.73 0.55
N THR A 37 -47.85 13.25 1.38
CA THR A 37 -47.54 13.66 2.75
C THR A 37 -47.03 12.48 3.59
N LYS A 38 -47.65 11.30 3.47
CA LYS A 38 -47.17 10.08 4.17
C LYS A 38 -45.79 9.66 3.71
N LEU A 39 -45.52 9.69 2.40
CA LEU A 39 -44.21 9.37 1.84
C LEU A 39 -43.14 10.34 2.34
N VAL A 40 -43.41 11.65 2.31
CA VAL A 40 -42.48 12.67 2.82
C VAL A 40 -42.25 12.50 4.32
N ALA A 41 -43.29 12.21 5.09
CA ALA A 41 -43.16 11.93 6.52
C ALA A 41 -42.31 10.68 6.78
N GLY A 42 -42.51 9.61 6.00
CA GLY A 42 -41.70 8.39 6.07
C GLY A 42 -40.23 8.64 5.73
N ILE A 43 -39.96 9.34 4.63
CA ILE A 43 -38.59 9.75 4.25
C ILE A 43 -37.93 10.55 5.37
N THR A 44 -38.65 11.50 5.97
CA THR A 44 -38.10 12.34 7.04
C THR A 44 -37.77 11.52 8.29
N GLN A 45 -38.63 10.55 8.66
CA GLN A 45 -38.39 9.68 9.82
C GLN A 45 -37.20 8.75 9.64
N GLU A 46 -36.92 8.27 8.43
CA GLU A 46 -35.80 7.35 8.19
C GLU A 46 -34.49 8.05 7.74
N THR A 47 -34.58 9.13 6.97
CA THR A 47 -33.42 9.82 6.40
C THR A 47 -32.64 10.58 7.48
N VAL A 48 -33.32 11.18 8.46
CA VAL A 48 -32.63 11.91 9.54
C VAL A 48 -31.75 10.97 10.40
N PRO A 49 -32.23 9.81 10.87
CA PRO A 49 -31.39 8.80 11.50
C PRO A 49 -30.23 8.33 10.62
N MET A 50 -30.47 7.99 9.34
CA MET A 50 -29.41 7.55 8.43
C MET A 50 -28.31 8.60 8.23
N LEU A 51 -28.67 9.88 8.11
CA LEU A 51 -27.68 10.96 8.00
C LEU A 51 -26.84 11.11 9.28
N ASN A 52 -27.44 10.89 10.45
CA ASN A 52 -26.71 10.87 11.71
C ASN A 52 -25.74 9.67 11.77
N GLU A 53 -26.20 8.47 11.39
CA GLU A 53 -25.37 7.26 11.33
C GLU A 53 -24.21 7.39 10.34
N ILE A 54 -24.43 7.99 9.16
CA ILE A 54 -23.37 8.27 8.19
C ILE A 54 -22.36 9.26 8.77
N THR A 55 -22.84 10.31 9.43
CA THR A 55 -21.95 11.29 10.09
C THR A 55 -21.08 10.62 11.15
N ASP A 56 -21.66 9.74 11.96
CA ASP A 56 -20.91 9.00 12.98
C ASP A 56 -19.95 7.98 12.35
N THR A 57 -20.36 7.32 11.26
CA THR A 57 -19.48 6.43 10.48
C THR A 57 -18.29 7.19 9.91
N VAL A 58 -18.50 8.38 9.35
CA VAL A 58 -17.42 9.23 8.81
C VAL A 58 -16.50 9.73 9.93
N LYS A 59 -17.05 10.15 11.08
CA LYS A 59 -16.25 10.53 12.26
C LYS A 59 -15.40 9.36 12.75
N ASN A 60 -16.00 8.18 12.89
CA ASN A 60 -15.31 6.96 13.32
C ASN A 60 -14.25 6.53 12.31
N GLY A 61 -14.55 6.59 11.01
CA GLY A 61 -13.61 6.32 9.93
C GLY A 61 -12.43 7.29 9.96
N ASN A 62 -12.68 8.59 10.13
CA ASN A 62 -11.62 9.58 10.29
C ASN A 62 -10.74 9.30 11.52
N ALA A 63 -11.34 8.99 12.67
CA ALA A 63 -10.59 8.60 13.87
C ALA A 63 -9.74 7.34 13.67
N GLN A 64 -10.20 6.38 12.87
CA GLN A 64 -9.41 5.21 12.48
C GLN A 64 -8.26 5.58 11.54
N LEU A 65 -8.48 6.48 10.58
CA LEU A 65 -7.42 6.96 9.69
C LEU A 65 -6.30 7.66 10.47
N VAL A 66 -6.63 8.48 11.48
CA VAL A 66 -5.63 9.11 12.36
C VAL A 66 -4.80 8.05 13.10
N LYS A 67 -5.42 6.97 13.57
CA LYS A 67 -4.69 5.86 14.19
C LYS A 67 -3.77 5.14 13.21
N VAL A 68 -4.22 4.92 11.98
CA VAL A 68 -3.43 4.29 10.92
C VAL A 68 -2.25 5.16 10.51
N ASP A 69 -2.43 6.49 10.45
CA ASP A 69 -1.37 7.45 10.20
C ASP A 69 -0.29 7.38 11.29
N ALA A 70 -0.70 7.38 12.55
CA ALA A 70 0.22 7.20 13.67
C ALA A 70 0.96 5.84 13.62
N ILE A 71 0.29 4.75 13.24
CA ILE A 71 0.94 3.45 13.06
C ILE A 71 1.95 3.53 11.90
N THR A 72 1.59 4.19 10.80
CA THR A 72 2.46 4.36 9.63
C THR A 72 3.71 5.14 9.99
N ASP A 73 3.59 6.22 10.77
CA ASP A 73 4.73 6.98 11.30
C ASP A 73 5.62 6.15 12.24
N ASN A 74 5.00 5.36 13.13
CA ASN A 74 5.73 4.44 14.00
C ASN A 74 6.47 3.37 13.20
N VAL A 75 5.86 2.83 12.14
CA VAL A 75 6.47 1.85 11.23
C VAL A 75 7.60 2.49 10.44
N ALA A 76 7.43 3.72 9.94
CA ALA A 76 8.49 4.47 9.26
C ALA A 76 9.70 4.69 10.19
N THR A 77 9.43 5.08 11.43
CA THR A 77 10.45 5.28 12.47
C THR A 77 11.16 3.96 12.80
N MET A 78 10.40 2.88 13.01
CA MET A 78 10.94 1.55 13.26
C MET A 78 11.80 1.07 12.09
N SER A 79 11.33 1.22 10.85
CA SER A 79 12.08 0.87 9.64
C SER A 79 13.39 1.66 9.54
N LYS A 80 13.38 2.96 9.86
CA LYS A 80 14.58 3.79 9.91
C LYS A 80 15.57 3.32 10.98
N ASN A 81 15.07 3.03 12.19
CA ASN A 81 15.88 2.53 13.30
C ASN A 81 16.47 1.16 12.97
N VAL A 82 15.68 0.25 12.41
CA VAL A 82 16.14 -1.06 11.94
C VAL A 82 17.18 -0.91 10.83
N SER A 83 16.98 -0.02 9.86
CA SER A 83 17.96 0.27 8.82
C SER A 83 19.28 0.80 9.42
N GLY A 84 19.20 1.63 10.46
CA GLY A 84 20.36 2.09 11.22
C GLY A 84 21.05 0.96 12.00
N LEU A 85 20.29 0.08 12.63
CA LEU A 85 20.80 -1.11 13.33
C LEU A 85 21.44 -2.10 12.36
N VAL A 86 20.82 -2.37 11.22
CA VAL A 86 21.37 -3.23 10.16
C VAL A 86 22.62 -2.58 9.56
N GLY A 87 22.60 -1.26 9.33
CA GLY A 87 23.75 -0.51 8.84
C GLY A 87 24.92 -0.56 9.82
N THR A 88 24.67 -0.40 11.12
CA THR A 88 25.70 -0.50 12.16
C THR A 88 26.19 -1.93 12.36
N ALA A 89 25.33 -2.94 12.35
CA ALA A 89 25.74 -4.35 12.37
C ALA A 89 26.59 -4.71 11.15
N THR A 90 26.18 -4.27 9.95
CA THR A 90 26.94 -4.45 8.71
C THR A 90 28.26 -3.69 8.76
N SER A 91 28.33 -2.51 9.36
CA SER A 91 29.56 -1.73 9.52
C SER A 91 30.53 -2.38 10.53
N ALA A 92 29.99 -2.87 11.65
CA ALA A 92 30.74 -3.55 12.70
C ALA A 92 31.37 -4.87 12.22
N ILE A 93 30.71 -5.57 11.29
CA ILE A 93 31.16 -6.86 10.78
C ILE A 93 31.92 -6.71 9.44
N GLY A 94 31.43 -5.88 8.52
CA GLY A 94 31.95 -5.78 7.16
C GLY A 94 33.36 -5.18 7.06
N GLY A 95 33.62 -4.08 7.76
CA GLY A 95 34.93 -3.41 7.72
C GLY A 95 36.05 -4.27 8.34
N PRO A 96 35.87 -4.80 9.57
CA PRO A 96 36.86 -5.65 10.22
C PRO A 96 37.07 -7.00 9.54
N LEU A 97 36.02 -7.69 9.06
CA LEU A 97 36.20 -8.98 8.38
C LEU A 97 37.03 -8.86 7.10
N VAL A 98 36.83 -7.81 6.29
CA VAL A 98 37.65 -7.56 5.11
C VAL A 98 39.11 -7.27 5.48
N LYS A 99 39.34 -6.54 6.59
CA LYS A 99 40.70 -6.33 7.12
C LYS A 99 41.34 -7.63 7.62
N VAL A 100 40.60 -8.49 8.31
CA VAL A 100 41.10 -9.79 8.78
C VAL A 100 41.42 -10.71 7.59
N ALA A 101 40.54 -10.78 6.60
CA ALA A 101 40.74 -11.59 5.40
C ALA A 101 41.97 -11.13 4.60
N SER A 102 42.12 -9.82 4.38
CA SER A 102 43.25 -9.26 3.64
C SER A 102 44.58 -9.38 4.39
N PHE A 103 44.58 -9.23 5.72
CA PHE A 103 45.77 -9.46 6.55
C PHE A 103 46.20 -10.94 6.50
N SER A 104 45.26 -11.87 6.70
CA SER A 104 45.53 -13.31 6.67
C SER A 104 46.12 -13.77 5.34
N TYR A 105 45.54 -13.28 4.23
CA TYR A 105 46.06 -13.58 2.89
C TYR A 105 47.43 -12.95 2.65
N GLY A 106 47.65 -11.69 3.07
CA GLY A 106 48.95 -11.02 2.97
C GLY A 106 50.05 -11.75 3.75
N VAL A 107 49.75 -12.21 4.97
CA VAL A 107 50.68 -13.00 5.79
C VAL A 107 51.01 -14.34 5.12
N ARG A 108 49.99 -15.07 4.64
CA ARG A 108 50.19 -16.34 3.93
C ARG A 108 51.01 -16.16 2.65
N ALA A 109 50.74 -15.10 1.89
CA ALA A 109 51.47 -14.77 0.67
C ALA A 109 52.95 -14.47 0.98
N ALA A 110 53.24 -13.67 2.02
CA ALA A 110 54.62 -13.36 2.42
C ALA A 110 55.41 -14.59 2.86
N ILE A 111 54.80 -15.50 3.63
CA ILE A 111 55.43 -16.75 4.05
C ILE A 111 55.72 -17.64 2.84
N THR A 112 54.77 -17.75 1.92
CA THR A 112 54.92 -18.58 0.71
C THR A 112 55.99 -18.02 -0.22
N SER A 113 56.05 -16.69 -0.42
CA SER A 113 57.10 -16.04 -1.21
C SER A 113 58.48 -16.30 -0.64
N ARG A 114 58.69 -16.17 0.68
CA ARG A 114 59.98 -16.49 1.33
C ARG A 114 60.38 -17.96 1.13
N LYS A 115 59.43 -18.88 1.32
CA LYS A 115 59.68 -20.31 1.10
C LYS A 115 60.08 -20.60 -0.36
N ASN A 116 59.41 -19.97 -1.32
CA ASN A 116 59.73 -20.11 -2.73
C ASN A 116 61.11 -19.54 -3.08
N GLU A 117 61.50 -18.41 -2.48
CA GLU A 117 62.85 -17.84 -2.63
C GLU A 117 63.95 -18.76 -2.07
N ASP A 118 63.73 -19.37 -0.90
CA ASP A 118 64.68 -20.30 -0.30
C ASP A 118 64.82 -21.59 -1.13
N VAL A 119 63.70 -22.11 -1.65
CA VAL A 119 63.71 -23.24 -2.59
C VAL A 119 64.46 -22.86 -3.87
N ALA A 120 64.21 -21.67 -4.43
CA ALA A 120 64.91 -21.20 -5.64
C ALA A 120 66.42 -21.07 -5.41
N LYS A 121 66.86 -20.58 -4.24
CA LYS A 121 68.29 -20.52 -3.87
C LYS A 121 68.91 -21.91 -3.76
N ARG A 122 68.23 -22.87 -3.14
CA ARG A 122 68.70 -24.27 -3.02
C ARG A 122 68.79 -24.96 -4.37
N VAL A 123 67.76 -24.87 -5.20
CA VAL A 123 67.74 -25.42 -6.57
C VAL A 123 68.88 -24.80 -7.40
N LYS A 124 69.12 -23.49 -7.29
CA LYS A 124 70.23 -22.82 -7.98
C LYS A 124 71.60 -23.28 -7.46
N ALA A 125 71.73 -23.60 -6.17
CA ALA A 125 72.95 -24.13 -5.60
C ALA A 125 73.23 -25.57 -6.07
N GLU A 126 72.21 -26.43 -6.08
CA GLU A 126 72.29 -27.79 -6.61
C GLU A 126 72.64 -27.81 -8.10
N LEU A 127 71.95 -27.02 -8.93
CA LEU A 127 72.27 -26.90 -10.36
C LEU A 127 73.71 -26.40 -10.60
N LYS A 128 74.23 -25.52 -9.75
CA LYS A 128 75.64 -25.08 -9.82
C LYS A 128 76.61 -26.19 -9.40
N ALA A 129 76.28 -26.94 -8.35
CA ALA A 129 77.09 -28.07 -7.90
C ALA A 129 77.16 -29.17 -8.97
N ASP A 130 76.01 -29.51 -9.57
CA ASP A 130 75.92 -30.51 -10.64
C ASP A 130 76.66 -30.07 -11.91
N ARG A 131 76.54 -28.78 -12.30
CA ARG A 131 77.37 -28.21 -13.38
C ARG A 131 78.86 -28.29 -13.09
N LYS A 132 79.28 -28.11 -11.84
CA LYS A 132 80.70 -28.18 -11.45
C LYS A 132 81.20 -29.63 -11.47
N ALA A 133 80.38 -30.59 -11.01
CA ALA A 133 80.67 -32.02 -11.07
C ALA A 133 80.84 -32.49 -12.53
N ARG A 134 79.91 -32.13 -13.43
CA ARG A 134 80.00 -32.44 -14.86
C ARG A 134 81.23 -31.85 -15.55
N ARG A 135 81.72 -30.69 -15.10
CA ARG A 135 82.97 -30.08 -15.62
C ARG A 135 84.24 -30.78 -15.13
N ALA A 136 84.21 -31.36 -13.93
CA ALA A 136 85.34 -32.12 -13.39
C ALA A 136 85.48 -33.48 -14.08
N ASP A 137 84.36 -34.12 -14.40
CA ASP A 137 84.32 -35.40 -15.11
C ASP A 137 84.88 -35.28 -16.54
N LYS A 138 84.57 -34.18 -17.24
CA LYS A 138 85.07 -33.89 -18.59
C LYS A 138 86.56 -33.56 -18.68
N LYS A 139 87.29 -33.50 -17.56
CA LYS A 139 88.74 -33.21 -17.49
C LYS A 139 89.59 -34.45 -17.17
N LYS A 140 88.94 -35.61 -16.97
CA LYS A 140 89.57 -36.91 -16.64
C LYS A 140 89.45 -37.95 -17.76
N GLY A 141 88.84 -37.61 -18.89
CA GLY A 141 88.93 -38.36 -20.15
C GLY A 141 89.67 -37.51 -21.18
#